data_AF-A0A2P7MWZ9-F1
#
_entry.id   AF-A0A2P7MWZ9-F1
#
_cell.length_a   1.000
_cell.length_b   1.000
_cell.length_c   1.000
_cell.angle_alpha   90.00
_cell.angle_beta   90.00
_cell.angle_gamma   90.00
#
_symmetry.space_group_name_H-M   'P 1'
#
loop_
_entity.id
_entity.type
_entity.pdbx_description
1 polymer ?
#
loop_
_entity_poly.entity_id
_entity_poly.type
_entity_poly.pdbx_seq_one_letter_code
_entity_poly.pdbx_strand_id
1 'polypeptide(L)' 'MASASTAIASTSNYPLGVRATVRYRGFVLIPQADFTWLVRPERSPMHLLPFRAPASSLADVKALVDWRLGEAI' A
#
# COMPACT_ATOMS: atom_id res chain seq x y z
N MET A 1 6.38 -28.12 19.73
CA MET A 1 6.53 -26.92 20.58
C MET A 1 6.60 -25.70 19.67
N ALA A 2 5.63 -24.79 19.84
CA ALA A 2 5.46 -23.40 19.41
C ALA A 2 5.99 -22.88 18.04
N SER A 3 5.03 -22.45 17.21
CA SER A 3 5.16 -21.54 16.06
C SER A 3 5.80 -20.21 16.43
N ALA A 4 6.79 -19.76 15.65
CA ALA A 4 7.28 -18.38 15.69
C ALA A 4 6.70 -17.61 14.49
N SER A 5 5.44 -17.17 14.62
CA SER A 5 4.86 -16.17 13.73
C SER A 5 5.45 -14.81 14.10
N THR A 6 6.46 -14.35 13.35
CA THR A 6 6.98 -12.98 13.48
C THR A 6 5.88 -12.00 13.10
N ALA A 7 5.16 -11.51 14.10
CA ALA A 7 4.26 -10.39 13.94
C ALA A 7 5.11 -9.13 13.70
N ILE A 8 5.15 -8.67 12.45
CA ILE A 8 5.60 -7.30 12.16
C ILE A 8 4.53 -6.35 12.69
N ALA A 9 4.72 -5.89 13.93
CA ALA A 9 3.99 -4.79 14.49
C ALA A 9 4.32 -3.51 13.71
N SER A 10 3.55 -3.22 12.66
CA SER A 10 3.52 -1.88 12.07
C SER A 10 2.50 -1.03 12.83
N THR A 11 2.72 -0.87 14.14
CA THR A 11 2.08 0.20 14.92
C THR A 11 2.61 1.49 14.37
N SER A 12 1.84 2.14 13.50
CA SER A 12 2.30 3.39 12.95
C SER A 12 1.81 4.59 13.72
N ASN A 13 2.65 4.99 14.65
CA ASN A 13 2.75 6.37 15.10
C ASN A 13 3.59 7.10 14.04
N TYR A 14 2.98 7.82 13.10
CA TYR A 14 3.73 8.62 12.12
C TYR A 14 4.04 10.00 12.73
N PRO A 15 5.28 10.29 13.18
CA PRO A 15 5.67 11.64 13.55
C PRO A 15 5.62 12.55 12.31
N LEU A 16 5.10 13.75 12.51
CA LEU A 16 4.99 14.84 11.53
C LEU A 16 6.28 15.00 10.72
N GLY A 17 6.30 14.47 9.48
CA GLY A 17 7.42 14.64 8.55
C GLY A 17 7.85 13.36 7.83
N VAL A 18 7.59 12.18 8.40
CA VAL A 18 7.86 10.90 7.71
C VAL A 18 6.54 10.38 7.15
N ARG A 19 6.21 10.74 5.91
CA ARG A 19 5.16 10.06 5.13
C ARG A 19 5.63 8.63 4.92
N ALA A 20 5.30 7.72 5.84
CA ALA A 20 5.72 6.35 5.66
C ALA A 20 5.02 5.79 4.42
N THR A 21 5.86 5.31 3.52
CA THR A 21 5.43 4.63 2.32
C THR A 21 5.22 3.17 2.66
N VAL A 22 4.05 2.63 2.33
CA VAL A 22 3.72 1.23 2.59
C VAL A 22 3.99 0.44 1.32
N ARG A 23 4.75 -0.65 1.41
CA ARG A 23 5.00 -1.55 0.29
C ARG A 23 3.99 -2.68 0.28
N TYR A 24 3.38 -2.96 -0.87
CA TYR A 24 2.34 -3.98 -1.01
C TYR A 24 2.28 -4.56 -2.43
N ARG A 25 2.48 -5.88 -2.58
CA ARG A 25 2.43 -6.62 -3.86
C ARG A 25 3.20 -5.94 -5.00
N GLY A 26 4.36 -5.37 -4.67
CA GLY A 26 5.21 -4.63 -5.62
C GLY A 26 4.84 -3.15 -5.80
N PHE A 27 3.77 -2.65 -5.20
CA PHE A 27 3.39 -1.24 -5.21
C PHE A 27 3.86 -0.52 -3.95
N VAL A 28 4.21 0.75 -4.12
CA VAL A 28 4.36 1.73 -3.06
C VAL A 28 3.05 2.49 -2.91
N LEU A 29 2.49 2.46 -1.71
CA LEU A 29 1.31 3.20 -1.29
C LEU A 29 1.78 4.40 -0.47
N ILE A 30 1.49 5.60 -0.96
CA ILE A 30 1.98 6.86 -0.38
C ILE A 30 0.76 7.67 0.08
N PRO A 31 0.55 7.82 1.41
CA PRO A 31 -0.54 8.63 1.92
C PRO A 31 -0.33 10.10 1.54
N GLN A 32 -1.39 10.74 1.05
CA GLN A 32 -1.41 12.14 0.67
C GLN A 32 -2.09 12.99 1.75
N ALA A 33 -1.89 14.30 1.69
CA ALA A 33 -2.44 15.25 2.67
C ALA A 33 -3.95 15.47 2.49
N ASP A 34 -4.48 15.14 1.31
CA ASP A 34 -5.90 15.17 0.94
C ASP A 34 -6.64 13.88 1.35
N PHE A 35 -6.07 13.09 2.25
CA PHE A 35 -6.58 11.77 2.68
C PHE A 35 -6.68 10.74 1.55
N THR A 36 -6.04 10.96 0.41
CA THR A 36 -5.93 9.97 -0.67
C THR A 36 -4.64 9.17 -0.59
N TRP A 37 -4.56 8.10 -1.38
CA TRP A 37 -3.32 7.32 -1.52
C TRP A 37 -2.84 7.35 -2.96
N LEU A 38 -1.56 7.65 -3.12
CA LEU A 38 -0.87 7.49 -4.40
C LEU A 38 -0.29 6.08 -4.46
N VAL A 39 -0.80 5.28 -5.38
CA VAL A 39 -0.36 3.89 -5.61
C VAL A 39 0.56 3.90 -6.82
N ARG A 40 1.82 3.51 -6.64
CA ARG A 40 2.82 3.48 -7.71
C ARG A 40 3.52 2.12 -7.74
N PRO A 41 3.77 1.55 -8.92
CA PRO A 41 4.62 0.36 -9.02
C PRO A 41 6.06 0.67 -8.59
N GLU A 42 6.68 -0.25 -7.84
CA GLU A 42 8.09 -0.14 -7.41
C GLU A 42 9.08 -0.37 -8.55
N ARG A 43 8.70 -1.16 -9.56
CA ARG A 43 9.55 -1.54 -10.69
C ARG A 43 8.76 -1.45 -11.99
N SER A 44 9.41 -0.98 -13.05
CA SER A 44 8.89 -1.00 -14.43
C SER A 44 9.55 -2.18 -15.16
N PRO A 45 8.81 -2.94 -16.00
CA PRO A 45 7.42 -2.75 -16.41
C PRO A 45 6.46 -3.50 -15.46
N MET A 46 5.42 -2.83 -14.98
CA MET A 46 4.33 -3.45 -14.22
C MET A 46 3.01 -3.28 -14.96
N HIS A 47 2.13 -4.27 -14.81
CA HIS A 47 0.83 -4.36 -15.51
C HIS A 47 -0.10 -3.17 -15.22
N LEU A 48 0.08 -2.48 -14.09
CA LEU A 48 -0.75 -1.35 -13.69
C LEU A 48 0.07 -0.07 -13.56
N LEU A 49 -0.38 0.96 -14.26
CA LEU A 49 0.13 2.31 -14.14
C LEU A 49 -0.18 2.90 -12.75
N PRO A 50 0.58 3.92 -12.32
CA PRO A 50 0.25 4.70 -11.14
C PRO A 50 -1.21 5.17 -11.11
N PHE A 51 -1.87 5.08 -9.97
CA PHE A 51 -3.22 5.59 -9.78
C PHE A 51 -3.43 6.15 -8.38
N ARG A 52 -4.46 6.98 -8.23
CA ARG A 52 -4.91 7.46 -6.92
C ARG A 52 -6.07 6.62 -6.41
N ALA A 53 -6.01 6.26 -5.13
CA ALA A 53 -7.10 5.63 -4.41
C ALA A 53 -7.73 6.65 -3.45
N PRO A 54 -9.03 6.96 -3.56
CA PRO A 54 -9.75 7.84 -2.62
C PRO A 54 -10.07 7.15 -1.27
N ALA A 55 -9.41 6.04 -0.98
CA ALA A 55 -9.61 5.25 0.22
C ALA A 55 -9.07 5.96 1.46
N SER A 56 -9.86 6.05 2.52
CA SER A 56 -9.46 6.65 3.79
C SER A 56 -8.54 5.73 4.62
N SER A 57 -8.52 4.44 4.31
CA SER A 57 -7.79 3.42 5.07
C SER A 57 -6.84 2.58 4.21
N LEU A 58 -5.73 2.16 4.81
CA LEU A 58 -4.74 1.30 4.16
C LEU A 58 -5.32 -0.04 3.69
N ALA A 59 -6.29 -0.60 4.42
CA ALA A 59 -6.94 -1.85 4.07
C ALA A 59 -7.70 -1.75 2.73
N ASP A 60 -8.45 -0.66 2.53
CA ASP A 60 -9.20 -0.41 1.30
C ASP A 60 -8.26 -0.21 0.11
N VAL A 61 -7.12 0.47 0.31
CA VAL A 61 -6.11 0.66 -0.74
C VAL A 61 -5.52 -0.68 -1.17
N LYS A 62 -5.24 -1.58 -0.21
CA LYS A 62 -4.76 -2.94 -0.51
C LYS A 62 -5.79 -3.73 -1.31
N ALA A 63 -7.05 -3.73 -0.88
CA ALA A 63 -8.13 -4.41 -1.59
C ALA A 63 -8.31 -3.86 -3.02
N LEU A 64 -8.17 -2.55 -3.22
CA LEU A 64 -8.23 -1.93 -4.55
C LEU A 64 -7.06 -2.36 -5.44
N VAL A 65 -5.85 -2.47 -4.87
CA VAL A 65 -4.68 -3.02 -5.58
C VAL A 65 -4.91 -4.47 -5.96
N ASP A 66 -5.44 -5.28 -5.04
CA ASP A 66 -5.74 -6.70 -5.30
C ASP A 66 -6.78 -6.86 -6.41
N TRP A 67 -7.86 -6.08 -6.38
CA TRP A 67 -8.88 -6.08 -7.43
C TRP A 67 -8.28 -5.71 -8.79
N ARG A 68 -7.52 -4.61 -8.88
CA ARG A 68 -6.90 -4.20 -10.15
C ARG A 68 -5.85 -5.20 -10.66
N LEU A 69 -5.14 -5.87 -9.76
CA LEU A 69 -4.20 -6.93 -10.14
C LEU A 69 -4.93 -8.18 -10.62
N GLY A 70 -6.10 -8.50 -10.05
CA GLY A 70 -6.95 -9.60 -10.50
C GLY A 70 -7.56 -9.36 -11.88
N GLU A 71 -7.93 -8.12 -12.20
CA GLU A 71 -8.44 -7.71 -13.53
C GLU A 71 -7.35 -7.65 -14.62
N ALA A 72 -6.07 -7.65 -14.24
CA ALA A 72 -4.94 -7.50 -15.17
C ALA A 72 -4.33 -8.84 -15.64
N ILE A 73 -4.98 -9.96 -15.30
CA ILE A 73 -4.63 -11.35 -15.62
C ILE A 73 -5.72 -11.93 -16.52
#